data_AF-A0A6P1R088-F1
#
_entry.id   AF-A0A6P1R088-F1
#
_cell.length_a   1.000
_cell.length_b   1.000
_cell.length_c   1.000
_cell.angle_alpha   90.00
_cell.angle_beta   90.00
_cell.angle_gamma   90.00
#
_symmetry.space_group_name_H-M   'P 1'
#
loop_
_entity.id
_entity.type
_entity.pdbx_description
1 polymer ?
#
loop_
_entity_poly.entity_id
_entity_poly.type
_entity_poly.pdbx_seq_one_letter_code
_entity_poly.pdbx_strand_id
1 'polypeptide(L)'
;MARHVIAPVDELPPGTRKFLEIEGRPIAVFNIKGEYFGLMNRCPHQGAALCEGPLIGLAQSSDPGEIEYTRLGEIIRCPWHGWEFDIRTGQSYCDPRRFRVKAYPAHVAPGASVVKGPYVAETIPVKVESDYVVVEL
;
A
#
# COMPACT_ATOMS: atom_id res chain seq x y z
N MET A 1 9.01 -16.16 -4.38
CA MET A 1 8.75 -14.98 -3.52
C MET A 1 8.54 -15.48 -2.10
N ALA A 2 9.03 -14.76 -1.09
CA ALA A 2 8.77 -15.11 0.31
C ALA A 2 7.40 -14.55 0.73
N ARG A 3 6.60 -15.36 1.44
CA ARG A 3 5.29 -14.93 1.98
C ARG A 3 5.49 -14.46 3.42
N HIS A 4 5.24 -13.19 3.68
CA HIS A 4 5.33 -12.62 5.02
C HIS A 4 3.92 -12.39 5.58
N VAL A 5 3.62 -13.00 6.73
CA VAL A 5 2.40 -12.74 7.49
C VAL A 5 2.59 -11.43 8.25
N ILE A 6 1.78 -10.41 7.96
CA ILE A 6 1.98 -9.05 8.48
C ILE A 6 1.07 -8.71 9.67
N ALA A 7 -0.12 -9.32 9.69
CA ALA A 7 -1.17 -9.11 10.68
C ALA A 7 -2.32 -10.12 10.49
N PRO A 8 -3.05 -10.44 11.55
CA PRO A 8 -4.47 -10.79 11.47
C PRO A 8 -5.30 -9.76 10.70
N VAL A 9 -6.44 -10.19 10.12
CA VAL A 9 -7.35 -9.33 9.34
C VAL A 9 -8.09 -8.31 10.22
N ASP A 10 -8.43 -8.68 11.45
CA ASP A 10 -9.10 -7.84 12.44
C ASP A 10 -8.20 -6.73 13.03
N GLU A 11 -6.87 -6.89 12.97
CA GLU A 11 -5.91 -5.82 13.28
C GLU A 11 -5.85 -4.71 12.20
N LEU A 12 -6.29 -4.98 10.97
CA LEU A 12 -6.39 -3.98 9.89
C LEU A 12 -7.83 -3.91 9.33
N PRO A 13 -8.79 -3.31 10.07
CA PRO A 13 -10.13 -3.08 9.56
C PRO A 13 -10.15 -2.00 8.46
N PRO A 14 -11.24 -1.89 7.66
CA PRO A 14 -11.35 -0.90 6.58
C PRO A 14 -11.09 0.54 7.03
N GLY A 15 -10.28 1.26 6.27
CA GLY A 15 -9.84 2.63 6.55
C GLY A 15 -8.53 2.73 7.35
N THR A 16 -7.99 1.62 7.85
CA THR A 16 -6.73 1.59 8.60
C THR A 16 -5.52 1.27 7.73
N ARG A 17 -4.33 1.40 8.34
CA ARG A 17 -3.04 1.06 7.74
C ARG A 17 -2.05 0.57 8.79
N LYS A 18 -1.08 -0.24 8.37
CA LYS A 18 0.03 -0.72 9.21
C LYS A 18 1.35 -0.42 8.52
N PHE A 19 2.31 0.13 9.27
CA PHE A 19 3.71 0.18 8.88
C PHE A 19 4.43 -1.08 9.40
N LEU A 20 5.33 -1.62 8.59
CA LEU A 20 6.23 -2.69 8.96
C LEU A 20 7.51 -2.64 8.11
N GLU A 21 8.54 -3.33 8.56
CA GLU A 21 9.76 -3.57 7.79
C GLU A 21 9.84 -5.06 7.42
N ILE A 22 10.06 -5.36 6.14
CA ILE A 22 10.27 -6.72 5.62
C ILE A 22 11.61 -6.73 4.89
N GLU A 23 12.56 -7.56 5.33
CA GLU A 23 13.88 -7.69 4.71
C GLU A 23 14.61 -6.34 4.50
N GLY A 24 14.53 -5.43 5.47
CA GLY A 24 15.09 -4.08 5.38
C GLY A 24 14.32 -3.11 4.46
N ARG A 25 13.16 -3.52 3.95
CA ARG A 25 12.27 -2.68 3.12
C ARG A 25 11.13 -2.14 3.99
N PRO A 26 11.00 -0.82 4.18
CA PRO A 26 9.86 -0.24 4.87
C PRO A 26 8.62 -0.31 3.97
N ILE A 27 7.56 -0.97 4.43
CA ILE A 27 6.30 -1.20 3.71
C ILE A 27 5.14 -0.58 4.48
N ALA A 28 4.21 0.06 3.77
CA ALA A 28 2.93 0.52 4.28
C ALA A 28 1.82 -0.31 3.63
N VAL A 29 0.99 -0.95 4.46
CA VAL A 29 -0.19 -1.69 3.99
C VAL A 29 -1.45 -0.96 4.42
N PHE A 30 -2.37 -0.78 3.50
CA PHE A 30 -3.63 -0.05 3.67
C PHE A 30 -4.81 -1.01 3.46
N ASN A 31 -5.85 -0.92 4.28
CA ASN A 31 -7.15 -1.54 3.99
C ASN A 31 -8.11 -0.45 3.46
N ILE A 32 -8.39 -0.51 2.16
CA ILE A 32 -9.30 0.41 1.48
C ILE A 32 -10.60 -0.35 1.19
N LYS A 33 -11.65 -0.10 1.99
CA LYS A 33 -13.00 -0.66 1.83
C LYS A 33 -13.05 -2.20 1.81
N GLY A 34 -12.12 -2.87 2.49
CA GLY A 34 -11.99 -4.34 2.54
C GLY A 34 -10.93 -4.91 1.59
N GLU A 35 -10.38 -4.11 0.68
CA GLU A 35 -9.29 -4.49 -0.20
C GLU A 35 -7.93 -4.03 0.35
N TYR A 36 -6.91 -4.89 0.29
CA TYR A 36 -5.59 -4.61 0.85
C TYR A 36 -4.57 -4.19 -0.22
N PHE A 37 -3.80 -3.13 0.06
CA PHE A 37 -2.80 -2.57 -0.86
C PHE A 37 -1.47 -2.31 -0.16
N GLY A 38 -0.36 -2.74 -0.76
CA GLY A 38 0.99 -2.48 -0.27
C GLY A 38 1.71 -1.40 -1.09
N LEU A 39 2.34 -0.45 -0.40
CA LEU A 39 3.27 0.52 -0.98
C LEU A 39 4.62 0.46 -0.24
N MET A 40 5.70 0.83 -0.93
CA MET A 40 6.93 1.22 -0.22
C MET A 40 6.61 2.40 0.73
N ASN A 41 6.90 2.28 2.03
CA ASN A 41 6.73 3.36 3.01
C ASN A 41 7.86 4.40 2.90
N ARG A 42 8.13 4.86 1.68
CA ARG A 42 9.19 5.83 1.36
C ARG A 42 8.76 6.66 0.16
N CYS A 43 8.49 7.94 0.37
CA CYS A 43 8.13 8.88 -0.69
C CYS A 43 9.28 8.99 -1.72
N PRO A 44 9.02 8.79 -3.02
CA PRO A 44 10.07 8.79 -4.05
C PRO A 44 10.71 10.18 -4.27
N HIS A 45 10.10 11.24 -3.76
CA HIS A 45 10.66 12.59 -3.82
C HIS A 45 11.88 12.76 -2.90
N GLN A 46 11.71 12.61 -1.58
CA GLN A 46 12.80 12.85 -0.60
C GLN A 46 12.85 11.83 0.56
N GLY A 47 12.04 10.77 0.53
CA GLY A 47 12.17 9.65 1.47
C GLY A 47 11.23 9.65 2.68
N ALA A 48 10.31 10.60 2.80
CA ALA A 48 9.30 10.65 3.87
C ALA A 48 8.54 9.31 4.05
N ALA A 49 8.21 8.95 5.30
CA ALA A 49 7.30 7.83 5.59
C ALA A 49 5.87 8.18 5.11
N LEU A 50 5.42 7.55 4.03
CA LEU A 50 4.08 7.78 3.48
C LEU A 50 2.97 7.40 4.47
N CYS A 51 3.20 6.39 5.32
CA CYS A 51 2.30 5.93 6.38
C CYS A 51 1.99 6.99 7.46
N GLU A 52 2.77 8.07 7.56
CA GLU A 52 2.49 9.18 8.49
C GLU A 52 1.57 10.24 7.88
N GLY A 53 1.45 10.27 6.54
CA GLY A 53 0.60 11.22 5.81
C GLY A 53 -0.90 10.98 5.96
N PRO A 54 -1.78 11.98 5.76
CA PRO A 54 -3.23 11.75 5.81
C PRO A 54 -3.75 10.96 4.60
N LEU A 55 -4.75 10.12 4.84
CA LEU A 55 -5.61 9.57 3.77
C LEU A 55 -6.62 10.65 3.37
N ILE A 56 -6.77 10.89 2.07
CA ILE A 56 -7.66 11.91 1.49
C ILE A 56 -8.43 11.34 0.29
N GLY A 57 -9.30 12.14 -0.30
CA GLY A 57 -9.90 11.85 -1.62
C GLY A 57 -9.01 12.27 -2.77
N LEU A 58 -9.37 11.83 -3.98
CA LEU A 58 -8.87 12.37 -5.23
C LEU A 58 -9.53 13.74 -5.46
N ALA A 59 -8.73 14.80 -5.45
CA ALA A 59 -9.19 16.12 -5.83
C ALA A 59 -9.56 16.15 -7.32
N GLN A 60 -10.77 16.61 -7.64
CA GLN A 60 -11.26 16.85 -8.99
C GLN A 60 -11.91 18.24 -9.06
N SER A 61 -11.94 18.81 -10.26
CA SER A 61 -12.49 20.14 -10.51
C SER A 61 -13.03 20.17 -11.93
N SER A 62 -14.31 20.53 -12.08
CA SER A 62 -14.90 20.86 -13.38
C SER A 62 -14.69 22.33 -13.73
N ASP A 63 -14.73 23.19 -12.72
CA ASP A 63 -14.80 24.64 -12.85
C ASP A 63 -13.77 25.34 -11.94
N PRO A 64 -13.09 26.41 -12.40
CA PRO A 64 -12.03 27.07 -11.63
C PRO A 64 -12.49 27.59 -10.27
N GLY A 65 -11.86 27.10 -9.20
CA GLY A 65 -12.17 27.47 -7.82
C GLY A 65 -13.07 26.46 -7.10
N GLU A 66 -13.71 25.54 -7.82
CA GLU A 66 -14.46 24.44 -7.23
C GLU A 66 -13.60 23.17 -7.16
N ILE A 67 -13.55 22.54 -5.99
CA ILE A 67 -12.81 21.29 -5.75
C ILE A 67 -13.75 20.30 -5.08
N GLU A 68 -14.04 19.19 -5.78
CA GLU A 68 -14.70 18.02 -5.22
C GLU A 68 -13.64 16.98 -4.84
N TYR A 69 -13.83 16.29 -3.71
CA TYR A 69 -13.01 15.14 -3.32
C TYR A 69 -13.79 13.85 -3.55
N THR A 70 -13.51 13.17 -4.66
CA THR A 70 -14.03 11.84 -4.93
C THR A 70 -13.10 10.77 -4.34
N ARG A 71 -13.48 9.48 -4.38
CA ARG A 71 -12.62 8.36 -3.94
C ARG A 71 -11.99 8.57 -2.54
N LEU A 72 -12.79 9.03 -1.58
CA LEU A 72 -12.35 9.35 -0.22
C LEU A 72 -11.61 8.15 0.43
N GLY A 73 -10.41 8.42 0.95
CA GLY A 73 -9.54 7.46 1.61
C GLY A 73 -8.60 6.69 0.68
N GLU A 74 -8.74 6.82 -0.65
CA GLU A 74 -7.96 6.04 -1.63
C GLU A 74 -6.63 6.69 -2.04
N ILE A 75 -6.39 7.92 -1.59
CA ILE A 75 -5.17 8.70 -1.88
C ILE A 75 -4.37 8.90 -0.59
N ILE A 76 -3.08 8.60 -0.62
CA ILE A 76 -2.15 8.92 0.47
C ILE A 76 -1.37 10.20 0.13
N ARG A 77 -1.45 11.21 1.01
CA ARG A 77 -0.72 12.47 0.84
C ARG A 77 0.55 12.46 1.69
N CYS A 78 1.71 12.62 1.07
CA CYS A 78 3.01 12.68 1.73
C CYS A 78 3.04 13.79 2.82
N PRO A 79 3.50 13.48 4.05
CA PRO A 79 3.43 14.42 5.18
C PRO A 79 4.36 15.64 5.05
N TRP A 80 5.45 15.56 4.27
CA TRP A 80 6.41 16.66 4.14
C TRP A 80 5.98 17.73 3.15
N HIS A 81 5.61 17.32 1.93
CA HIS A 81 5.45 18.23 0.77
C HIS A 81 4.05 18.17 0.15
N GLY A 82 3.09 17.48 0.79
CA GLY A 82 1.74 17.36 0.27
C GLY A 82 1.60 16.51 -1.00
N TRP A 83 2.64 15.78 -1.41
CA TRP A 83 2.65 15.01 -2.67
C TRP A 83 1.70 13.81 -2.61
N GLU A 84 0.78 13.69 -3.56
CA GLU A 84 -0.32 12.72 -3.55
C GLU A 84 -0.04 11.47 -4.40
N PHE A 85 -0.47 10.31 -3.91
CA PHE A 85 -0.33 9.01 -4.58
C PHE A 85 -1.62 8.18 -4.45
N ASP A 86 -2.05 7.58 -5.54
CA ASP A 86 -3.11 6.57 -5.55
C ASP A 86 -2.62 5.28 -4.87
N ILE A 87 -3.34 4.82 -3.84
CA ILE A 87 -2.92 3.68 -3.02
C ILE A 87 -3.00 2.36 -3.79
N ARG A 88 -3.94 2.23 -4.73
CA ARG A 88 -4.17 1.00 -5.49
C ARG A 88 -3.06 0.75 -6.53
N THR A 89 -2.46 1.81 -7.05
CA THR A 89 -1.55 1.77 -8.20
C THR A 89 -0.13 2.29 -7.90
N GLY A 90 0.08 2.98 -6.78
CA GLY A 90 1.32 3.70 -6.46
C GLY A 90 1.59 4.91 -7.37
N GLN A 91 0.66 5.26 -8.25
CA GLN A 91 0.81 6.35 -9.22
C GLN A 91 0.65 7.70 -8.54
N SER A 92 1.57 8.63 -8.78
CA SER A 92 1.32 10.04 -8.46
C SER A 92 0.57 10.75 -9.58
N TYR A 93 -0.33 11.65 -9.20
CA TYR A 93 -0.98 12.58 -10.12
C TYR A 93 -0.16 13.87 -10.35
N CYS A 94 0.91 14.12 -9.58
CA CYS A 94 1.89 15.18 -9.86
C CYS A 94 3.10 14.61 -10.63
N ASP A 95 3.26 15.04 -11.88
CA ASP A 95 4.19 14.50 -12.90
C ASP A 95 4.23 12.95 -12.97
N PRO A 96 3.23 12.32 -13.62
CA PRO A 96 3.11 10.87 -13.67
C PRO A 96 4.25 10.16 -14.43
N ARG A 97 5.09 10.90 -15.15
CA ARG A 97 6.21 10.35 -15.95
C ARG A 97 7.51 10.21 -15.17
N ARG A 98 7.65 10.85 -14.01
CA ARG A 98 8.91 10.86 -13.22
C ARG A 98 8.82 10.22 -11.85
N PHE A 99 7.65 10.21 -11.20
CA PHE A 99 7.53 9.78 -9.79
C PHE A 99 6.40 8.77 -9.59
N ARG A 100 6.77 7.48 -9.51
CA ARG A 100 5.87 6.37 -9.15
C ARG A 100 6.40 5.72 -7.87
N VAL A 101 5.52 5.46 -6.90
CA VAL A 101 5.85 4.57 -5.77
C VAL A 101 5.80 3.14 -6.29
N LYS A 102 6.72 2.26 -5.84
CA LYS A 102 6.58 0.83 -6.12
C LYS A 102 5.39 0.29 -5.32
N ALA A 103 4.33 -0.06 -6.03
CA ALA A 103 3.22 -0.83 -5.50
C ALA A 103 3.62 -2.30 -5.35
N TYR A 104 3.10 -2.92 -4.30
CA TYR A 104 3.29 -4.34 -3.98
C TYR A 104 1.93 -5.00 -3.81
N PRO A 105 1.67 -6.14 -4.48
CA PRO A 105 0.41 -6.86 -4.33
C PRO A 105 0.31 -7.46 -2.91
N ALA A 106 -0.89 -7.43 -2.34
CA ALA A 106 -1.21 -8.02 -1.04
C ALA A 106 -2.44 -8.95 -1.18
N HIS A 107 -2.52 -10.01 -0.37
CA HIS A 107 -3.42 -11.15 -0.65
C HIS A 107 -3.68 -12.08 0.54
N VAL A 108 -4.60 -13.03 0.28
CA VAL A 108 -5.13 -14.07 1.16
C VAL A 108 -4.07 -15.13 1.62
N ALA A 109 -4.07 -15.73 2.82
CA ALA A 109 -3.39 -17.02 3.08
C ALA A 109 -3.83 -17.78 4.37
N PRO A 110 -3.95 -19.13 4.37
CA PRO A 110 -4.30 -19.88 5.58
C PRO A 110 -3.14 -19.99 6.59
N GLY A 111 -3.43 -19.90 7.88
CA GLY A 111 -2.41 -19.86 8.96
C GLY A 111 -1.64 -21.15 9.29
N ALA A 112 -1.64 -22.18 8.43
CA ALA A 112 -1.30 -23.56 8.81
C ALA A 112 0.10 -24.09 8.39
N SER A 113 0.94 -23.33 7.68
CA SER A 113 2.23 -23.87 7.19
C SER A 113 3.31 -22.82 6.87
N VAL A 114 4.07 -22.36 7.88
CA VAL A 114 5.28 -21.54 7.66
C VAL A 114 6.41 -21.78 8.69
N VAL A 115 7.17 -22.87 8.52
CA VAL A 115 8.58 -22.95 9.00
C VAL A 115 9.43 -23.80 8.05
N LYS A 116 10.35 -23.16 7.30
CA LYS A 116 11.72 -23.65 6.98
C LYS A 116 12.47 -22.63 6.11
N GLY A 117 13.70 -22.29 6.49
CA GLY A 117 14.71 -21.73 5.56
C GLY A 117 15.61 -22.85 5.01
N PRO A 118 16.73 -22.55 4.30
CA PRO A 118 17.18 -21.23 3.84
C PRO A 118 17.44 -21.16 2.31
N TYR A 119 16.75 -20.24 1.62
CA TYR A 119 16.97 -19.77 0.22
C TYR A 119 16.80 -20.76 -0.98
N VAL A 120 15.76 -20.54 -1.81
CA VAL A 120 15.74 -20.70 -3.30
C VAL A 120 14.74 -19.68 -3.88
N ALA A 121 14.94 -19.17 -5.11
CA ALA A 121 14.18 -18.02 -5.67
C ALA A 121 13.28 -18.31 -6.91
N GLU A 122 12.46 -17.29 -7.23
CA GLU A 122 11.21 -17.23 -8.05
C GLU A 122 9.96 -17.83 -7.35
N THR A 123 8.71 -17.85 -7.84
CA THR A 123 8.05 -17.27 -9.05
C THR A 123 6.66 -16.67 -8.72
N ILE A 124 6.02 -16.01 -9.70
CA ILE A 124 4.61 -15.50 -9.82
C ILE A 124 3.64 -16.70 -10.05
N PRO A 125 2.42 -16.87 -9.44
CA PRO A 125 1.28 -15.91 -9.43
C PRO A 125 0.36 -15.92 -8.18
N VAL A 126 -0.69 -15.05 -8.14
CA VAL A 126 -1.58 -14.94 -6.96
C VAL A 126 -3.09 -14.98 -7.26
N LYS A 127 -3.82 -15.65 -6.35
CA LYS A 127 -5.29 -15.75 -6.24
C LYS A 127 -5.71 -15.62 -4.76
N VAL A 128 -7.00 -15.46 -4.50
CA VAL A 128 -7.56 -15.20 -3.15
C VAL A 128 -8.22 -16.44 -2.55
N GLU A 129 -7.69 -16.94 -1.43
CA GLU A 129 -8.33 -17.88 -0.49
C GLU A 129 -7.88 -17.52 0.95
N SER A 130 -8.75 -17.70 1.97
CA SER A 130 -8.63 -17.27 3.39
C SER A 130 -7.29 -17.62 4.07
N ASP A 131 -6.79 -16.99 5.15
CA ASP A 131 -7.41 -16.08 6.13
C ASP A 131 -6.61 -14.78 6.43
N TYR A 132 -5.27 -14.79 6.33
CA TYR A 132 -4.34 -13.70 6.72
C TYR A 132 -3.92 -12.76 5.58
N VAL A 133 -3.58 -11.50 5.91
CA VAL A 133 -2.94 -10.59 4.94
C VAL A 133 -1.46 -10.96 4.74
N VAL A 134 -1.10 -11.20 3.49
CA VAL A 134 0.24 -11.57 3.02
C VAL A 134 0.69 -10.60 1.94
N VAL A 135 1.97 -10.25 1.94
CA VAL A 135 2.63 -9.47 0.88
C VAL A 135 3.69 -10.35 0.21
N GLU A 136 3.72 -10.38 -1.11
CA GLU A 136 4.74 -11.05 -1.92
C GLU A 136 5.79 -10.06 -2.42
N LEU A 137 7.08 -10.43 -2.25
CA LEU A 137 8.28 -9.62 -2.50
C LEU A 137 9.40 -10.39 -3.23
#